data_AF-A0A6L3FX15-F1
#
_entry.id   AF-A0A6L3FX15-F1
#
_cell.length_a   1.000
_cell.length_b   1.000
_cell.length_c   1.000
_cell.angle_alpha   90.00
_cell.angle_beta   90.00
_cell.angle_gamma   90.00
#
_symmetry.space_group_name_H-M   'P 1'
#
loop_
_entity.id
_entity.type
_entity.pdbx_description
1 polymer ?
#
loop_
_entity_poly.entity_id
_entity_poly.type
_entity_poly.pdbx_seq_one_letter_code
_entity_poly.pdbx_strand_id
1 'polypeptide(L)'
;TVNVPKAIDVLYPYERIHCMLDNDKAGYEATRAIELEYSYRVRDFSHNYRGYSDLNDYLCGRKQEQKNEASQVQETKQETGQRAASRQKRGRGI
;
A
#
# COMPACT_ATOMS: atom_id res chain seq x y z
N THR A 1 -22.17 -9.33 15.66
CA THR A 1 -23.17 -8.91 14.66
C THR A 1 -22.64 -9.25 13.29
N VAL A 2 -23.42 -9.95 12.47
CA VAL A 2 -22.99 -10.35 11.11
C VAL A 2 -23.22 -9.14 10.19
N ASN A 3 -22.16 -8.53 9.68
CA ASN A 3 -22.27 -7.34 8.83
C ASN A 3 -22.61 -7.66 7.37
N VAL A 4 -22.28 -8.87 6.91
CA VAL A 4 -22.49 -9.30 5.52
C VAL A 4 -23.97 -9.24 5.12
N PRO A 5 -24.95 -9.77 5.89
CA PRO A 5 -26.36 -9.68 5.52
C PRO A 5 -26.86 -8.24 5.38
N LYS A 6 -26.39 -7.33 6.23
CA LYS A 6 -26.73 -5.90 6.14
C LYS A 6 -26.13 -5.24 4.91
N ALA A 7 -24.91 -5.63 4.55
CA ALA A 7 -24.24 -5.13 3.36
C ALA A 7 -24.94 -5.62 2.09
N ILE A 8 -25.46 -6.85 2.08
CA ILE A 8 -26.19 -7.39 0.93
C ILE A 8 -27.34 -6.47 0.53
N ASP A 9 -28.23 -6.09 1.45
CA ASP A 9 -29.37 -5.23 1.14
C ASP A 9 -28.96 -3.87 0.54
N VAL A 10 -27.86 -3.30 1.05
CA VAL A 10 -27.35 -2.00 0.61
C VAL A 10 -26.63 -2.06 -0.73
N LEU A 11 -26.01 -3.20 -1.04
CA LEU A 11 -25.20 -3.39 -2.24
C LEU A 11 -26.03 -3.76 -3.49
N TYR A 12 -27.29 -4.16 -3.30
CA TYR A 12 -28.21 -4.54 -4.38
C TYR A 12 -28.28 -3.58 -5.60
N PRO A 13 -28.37 -2.23 -5.42
CA PRO A 13 -28.49 -1.32 -6.55
C PRO A 13 -27.18 -1.12 -7.34
N TYR A 14 -26.04 -1.61 -6.85
CA TYR A 14 -24.76 -1.41 -7.50
C TYR A 14 -24.46 -2.52 -8.51
N GLU A 15 -24.10 -2.12 -9.74
CA GLU A 15 -23.75 -3.06 -10.81
C GLU A 15 -22.35 -3.69 -10.63
N ARG A 16 -21.44 -2.98 -9.95
CA ARG A 16 -20.08 -3.45 -9.68
C ARG A 16 -19.72 -3.22 -8.23
N ILE A 17 -19.34 -4.28 -7.54
CA ILE A 17 -18.99 -4.30 -6.13
C ILE A 17 -17.53 -4.74 -6.05
N HIS A 18 -16.67 -3.84 -5.60
CA HIS A 18 -15.26 -4.15 -5.38
C HIS A 18 -15.02 -4.36 -3.89
N CYS A 19 -14.61 -5.57 -3.51
CA CYS A 19 -14.33 -5.92 -2.11
C CYS A 19 -12.86 -5.63 -1.79
N MET A 20 -12.65 -4.71 -0.84
CA MET A 20 -11.33 -4.35 -0.29
C MET A 20 -11.34 -4.69 1.21
N LEU A 21 -11.46 -5.98 1.53
CA LEU A 21 -11.54 -6.49 2.91
C LEU A 21 -10.19 -6.97 3.43
N ASP A 22 -10.08 -7.17 4.74
CA ASP A 22 -8.84 -7.63 5.38
C ASP A 22 -8.37 -8.98 4.80
N ASN A 23 -7.06 -9.19 4.75
CA ASN A 23 -6.43 -10.45 4.29
C ASN A 23 -6.44 -11.53 5.38
N ASP A 24 -7.51 -11.58 6.17
CA ASP A 24 -7.71 -12.58 7.20
C ASP A 24 -8.85 -13.54 6.81
N LYS A 25 -9.09 -14.52 7.68
CA LYS A 25 -10.15 -15.51 7.46
C LYS A 25 -11.53 -14.84 7.35
N ALA A 26 -11.78 -13.80 8.14
CA ALA A 26 -13.07 -13.13 8.19
C ALA A 26 -13.34 -12.34 6.90
N GLY A 27 -12.34 -11.63 6.38
CA GLY A 27 -12.41 -10.92 5.11
C GLY A 27 -12.63 -11.85 3.93
N TYR A 28 -11.93 -13.00 3.91
CA TYR A 28 -12.14 -14.02 2.87
C TYR A 28 -13.56 -14.62 2.93
N GLU A 29 -14.04 -14.97 4.13
CA GLU A 29 -15.40 -15.48 4.32
C GLU A 29 -16.47 -14.45 3.91
N ALA A 30 -16.25 -13.17 4.23
CA ALA A 30 -17.15 -12.09 3.85
C ALA A 30 -17.18 -11.86 2.32
N THR A 31 -16.03 -11.81 1.66
CA THR A 31 -15.97 -11.69 0.18
C THR A 31 -16.68 -12.87 -0.48
N ARG A 32 -16.45 -14.09 -0.01
CA ARG A 32 -17.11 -15.30 -0.53
C ARG A 32 -18.63 -15.27 -0.33
N ALA A 33 -19.10 -14.79 0.81
CA ALA A 33 -20.53 -14.66 1.08
C ALA A 33 -21.20 -13.62 0.17
N ILE A 34 -20.53 -12.50 -0.13
CA ILE A 34 -21.03 -11.49 -1.07
C ILE A 34 -20.98 -12.02 -2.52
N GLU A 35 -19.92 -12.75 -2.90
CA GLU A 35 -19.81 -13.43 -4.20
C GLU A 35 -20.91 -14.46 -4.43
N LEU A 36 -21.30 -15.22 -3.40
CA LEU A 36 -22.40 -16.18 -3.52
C LEU A 36 -23.74 -15.50 -3.85
N GLU A 37 -23.96 -14.29 -3.34
CA GLU A 37 -25.21 -13.55 -3.54
C GLU A 37 -25.21 -12.76 -4.87
N TYR A 38 -24.09 -12.14 -5.23
CA TYR A 38 -23.99 -11.20 -6.35
C TYR A 38 -23.13 -11.68 -7.52
N SER A 39 -22.59 -12.90 -7.45
CA SER A 39 -21.82 -13.59 -8.48
C SER A 39 -20.83 -12.66 -9.21
N TYR A 40 -20.97 -12.51 -10.52
CA TYR A 40 -20.07 -11.74 -11.39
C TYR A 40 -19.99 -10.24 -11.10
N ARG A 41 -20.87 -9.68 -10.27
CA ARG A 41 -20.81 -8.25 -9.89
C ARG A 41 -19.72 -7.98 -8.88
N VAL A 42 -19.27 -9.01 -8.16
CA VAL A 42 -18.27 -8.89 -7.10
C VAL A 42 -16.90 -9.13 -7.68
N ARG A 43 -15.94 -8.27 -7.32
CA ARG A 43 -14.53 -8.49 -7.57
C ARG A 43 -13.75 -8.39 -6.28
N ASP A 44 -13.01 -9.43 -5.99
CA ASP A 44 -12.02 -9.42 -4.91
C ASP A 44 -10.80 -8.60 -5.31
N PHE A 45 -10.50 -7.53 -4.58
CA PHE A 45 -9.30 -6.70 -4.78
C PHE A 45 -8.19 -7.00 -3.77
N SER A 46 -8.38 -7.97 -2.87
CA SER A 46 -7.41 -8.37 -1.83
C SER A 46 -6.03 -8.73 -2.40
N HIS A 47 -6.02 -9.29 -3.61
CA HIS A 47 -4.81 -9.64 -4.35
C HIS A 47 -3.86 -8.46 -4.59
N ASN A 48 -4.37 -7.21 -4.63
CA ASN A 48 -3.55 -6.02 -4.90
C ASN A 48 -2.63 -5.63 -3.74
N TYR A 49 -2.94 -6.09 -2.53
CA TYR A 49 -2.17 -5.85 -1.32
C TYR A 49 -1.79 -7.15 -0.62
N ARG A 50 -1.57 -8.22 -1.41
CA ARG A 50 -1.04 -9.48 -0.90
C ARG A 50 0.28 -9.25 -0.17
N GLY A 51 0.38 -9.78 1.05
CA GLY A 51 1.54 -9.61 1.94
C GLY A 51 1.33 -8.57 3.04
N TYR A 52 0.21 -7.84 3.03
CA TYR A 52 -0.20 -6.91 4.09
C TYR A 52 -1.46 -7.43 4.78
N SER A 53 -1.68 -7.08 6.05
CA SER A 53 -2.87 -7.52 6.80
C SER A 53 -4.15 -6.92 6.22
N ASP A 54 -4.08 -5.67 5.78
CA ASP A 54 -5.20 -4.94 5.23
C ASP A 54 -4.73 -3.85 4.24
N LEU A 55 -5.69 -3.11 3.69
CA LEU A 55 -5.41 -2.02 2.76
C LEU A 55 -4.67 -0.86 3.43
N ASN A 56 -4.95 -0.56 4.69
CA ASN A 56 -4.29 0.53 5.41
C ASN A 56 -2.81 0.22 5.65
N ASP A 57 -2.48 -1.02 6.03
CA ASP A 57 -1.11 -1.50 6.16
C ASP A 57 -0.34 -1.35 4.85
N TYR A 58 -0.96 -1.73 3.73
CA TYR A 58 -0.38 -1.54 2.40
C TYR A 58 -0.13 -0.07 2.08
N LEU A 59 -1.12 0.80 2.31
CA LEU A 59 -1.00 2.23 2.03
C LEU A 59 0.06 2.91 2.93
N CYS A 60 0.15 2.50 4.19
CA CYS A 60 1.14 3.00 5.15
C CYS A 60 2.55 2.52 4.77
N GLY A 61 2.71 1.24 4.43
CA GLY A 61 3.98 0.68 3.97
C GLY A 61 4.52 1.42 2.74
N ARG A 62 3.68 1.64 1.73
CA ARG A 62 4.07 2.37 0.52
C ARG A 62 4.46 3.82 0.77
N LYS A 63 3.78 4.51 1.68
CA LYS A 63 4.14 5.88 2.07
C LYS A 63 5.49 5.93 2.80
N GLN A 64 5.81 4.91 3.59
CA GLN A 64 7.11 4.78 4.26
C GLN A 64 8.23 4.56 3.23
N GLU A 65 8.02 3.66 2.27
CA GLU A 65 8.97 3.37 1.18
C GLU A 65 9.30 4.62 0.37
N GLN A 66 8.29 5.40 -0.05
CA GLN A 66 8.49 6.65 -0.78
C GLN A 66 9.29 7.69 0.02
N LYS A 67 9.06 7.80 1.33
CA LYS A 67 9.85 8.70 2.20
C LYS A 67 11.30 8.25 2.32
N ASN A 68 11.53 6.94 2.40
CA ASN A 68 12.86 6.37 2.49
C ASN A 68 13.64 6.50 1.17
N GLU A 69 12.98 6.34 0.02
CA GLU A 69 13.55 6.61 -1.30
C GLU A 69 13.92 8.10 -1.45
N ALA A 70 13.01 9.01 -1.09
CA ALA A 70 13.28 10.45 -1.13
C ALA A 70 14.44 10.86 -0.21
N SER A 71 14.57 10.23 0.96
CA SER A 71 15.66 10.50 1.91
C SER A 71 17.01 9.97 1.41
N GLN A 72 17.05 8.77 0.82
CA GLN A 72 18.27 8.20 0.22
C GLN A 72 18.79 9.01 -0.98
N VAL A 73 17.89 9.61 -1.78
CA VAL A 73 18.25 10.49 -2.90
C VAL A 73 18.86 11.82 -2.41
N GLN A 74 18.48 12.29 -1.22
CA GLN A 74 19.08 13.49 -0.63
C GLN A 74 20.46 13.19 -0.01
N GLU A 75 20.64 12.05 0.64
CA GLU A 75 21.91 11.64 1.25
C GLU A 75 23.01 11.39 0.21
N THR A 76 22.69 10.71 -0.89
CA THR A 76 23.66 10.46 -1.99
C THR A 76 24.12 11.74 -2.69
N LYS A 77 23.29 12.79 -2.74
CA LYS A 77 23.70 14.11 -3.25
C LYS A 77 24.62 14.86 -2.30
N GLN A 78 24.48 14.70 -0.99
CA GLN A 78 25.33 15.39 -0.01
C GLN A 78 26.74 14.77 0.08
N GLU A 79 26.88 13.44 0.03
CA GLU A 79 28.21 12.79 0.03
C GLU A 79 29.05 13.13 -1.23
N THR A 80 28.41 13.24 -2.40
CA THR A 80 29.11 13.56 -3.66
C THR A 80 29.60 15.02 -3.69
N GLY A 81 28.86 15.95 -3.07
CA GLY A 81 29.26 17.36 -2.96
C GLY A 81 30.40 17.60 -1.96
N GLN A 82 30.44 16.87 -0.85
CA GLN A 82 31.47 17.06 0.18
C GLN A 82 32.84 16.48 -0.21
N ARG A 83 32.90 15.41 -1.02
CA ARG A 83 34.18 14.86 -1.53
C ARG A 83 34.90 15.77 -2.53
N ALA A 84 34.19 16.63 -3.25
CA ALA A 84 34.80 17.56 -4.20
C ALA A 84 35.50 18.76 -3.50
N ALA A 85 34.93 19.25 -2.39
CA ALA A 85 35.42 20.46 -1.72
C ALA A 85 36.69 20.25 -0.85
N SER A 86 36.93 19.03 -0.33
CA SER A 86 38.06 18.77 0.58
C SER A 86 39.41 18.60 -0.15
N ARG A 87 39.39 18.36 -1.47
CA ARG A 87 40.60 18.00 -2.23
C ARG A 87 41.46 19.20 -2.66
N GLN A 88 40.97 20.44 -2.49
CA GLN A 88 41.63 21.64 -3.04
C GLN A 88 42.47 22.44 -2.01
N LYS A 89 42.49 22.06 -0.72
CA LYS A 89 43.18 22.84 0.35
C LYS A 89 44.49 22.26 0.87
N ARG A 90 45.15 21.35 0.15
CA ARG A 90 46.49 20.84 0.53
C ARG A 90 47.50 21.09 -0.59
N GLY A 91 48.13 22.26 -0.58
CA GLY A 91 49.25 22.53 -1.47
C GLY A 91 49.49 23.99 -1.78
N ARG A 92 50.00 24.75 -0.81
CA ARG A 92 50.88 25.89 -1.12
C ARG A 92 51.85 26.05 0.04
N GLY A 93 52.94 25.30 -0.05
CA GLY A 93 54.14 25.53 0.72
C GLY A 93 55.07 26.48 -0.02
N ILE A 94 55.99 26.99 0.79
CA ILE A 94 57.20 27.80 0.52
C ILE A 94 56.94 29.27 0.19
#